data_AF-A0A2E7DJ60-F1
#
_entry.id   AF-A0A2E7DJ60-F1
#
_cell.length_a   1.000
_cell.length_b   1.000
_cell.length_c   1.000
_cell.angle_alpha   90.00
_cell.angle_beta   90.00
_cell.angle_gamma   90.00
#
_symmetry.space_group_name_H-M   'P 1'
#
loop_
_entity.id
_entity.type
_entity.pdbx_description
1 polymer ?
#
loop_
_entity_poly.entity_id
_entity_poly.type
_entity_poly.pdbx_seq_one_letter_code
_entity_poly.pdbx_strand_id
1 'polypeptide(L)'
;MSQLFISPLVMVGIICMVVLQGGTIFNFIDLWALIVVTIPAFLFAMAGTKDLKTRVYNFADGAVLAAWIGLLIGAIMILNNLDFDNWQEALGPACAVMLLTVFYGHMLKAVCFLIAENLPEEKS
;
A
#
# COMPACT_ATOMS: atom_id res chain seq x y z
N MET A 1 5.85 -5.96 -24.40
CA MET A 1 5.37 -7.00 -23.48
C MET A 1 6.39 -7.31 -22.37
N SER A 2 7.68 -7.48 -22.64
CA SER A 2 8.70 -7.72 -21.59
C SER A 2 8.86 -6.55 -20.60
N GLN A 3 8.85 -5.30 -21.08
CA GLN A 3 8.97 -4.08 -20.26
C GLN A 3 7.84 -3.91 -19.21
N LEU A 4 6.63 -4.42 -19.50
CA LEU A 4 5.46 -4.35 -18.62
C LEU A 4 5.69 -5.07 -17.28
N PHE A 5 6.44 -6.18 -17.30
CA PHE A 5 6.67 -7.01 -16.12
C PHE A 5 8.04 -6.78 -15.48
N ILE A 6 9.05 -6.36 -16.26
CA ILE A 6 10.40 -6.15 -15.74
C ILE A 6 10.42 -4.99 -14.75
N SER A 7 9.82 -3.84 -15.07
CA SER A 7 9.92 -2.64 -14.25
C SER A 7 9.29 -2.79 -12.85
N PRO A 8 8.04 -3.31 -12.72
CA PRO A 8 7.47 -3.59 -11.39
C PRO A 8 8.28 -4.63 -10.61
N LEU A 9 8.80 -5.66 -11.28
CA LEU A 9 9.53 -6.75 -10.63
C LEU A 9 10.89 -6.28 -10.07
N VAL A 10 11.61 -5.45 -10.81
CA VAL A 10 12.86 -4.83 -10.34
C VAL A 10 12.59 -3.92 -9.14
N MET A 11 11.54 -3.09 -9.19
CA MET A 11 11.18 -2.20 -8.08
C MET A 11 10.87 -2.99 -6.80
N VAL A 12 9.99 -4.00 -6.90
CA VAL A 12 9.64 -4.87 -5.76
C VAL A 12 10.88 -5.61 -5.27
N GLY A 13 11.74 -6.10 -6.16
CA GLY A 13 12.99 -6.77 -5.80
C GLY A 13 13.94 -5.90 -4.98
N ILE A 14 14.16 -4.64 -5.38
CA ILE A 14 15.00 -3.70 -4.64
C ILE A 14 14.41 -3.42 -3.25
N ILE A 15 13.10 -3.19 -3.17
CA ILE A 15 12.43 -2.91 -1.89
C ILE A 15 12.50 -4.12 -0.96
N CYS A 16 12.30 -5.33 -1.48
CA CYS A 16 12.48 -6.57 -0.72
C CYS A 16 13.92 -6.70 -0.19
N MET A 17 14.94 -6.36 -0.97
CA MET A 17 16.34 -6.39 -0.48
C MET A 17 16.56 -5.44 0.69
N VAL A 18 16.03 -4.21 0.62
CA VAL A 18 16.13 -3.23 1.72
C VAL A 18 15.40 -3.74 2.98
N VAL A 19 14.21 -4.31 2.80
CA VAL A 19 13.43 -4.90 3.90
C VAL A 19 14.19 -6.05 4.58
N LEU A 20 14.80 -6.94 3.81
CA LEU A 20 15.58 -8.07 4.34
C LEU A 20 16.86 -7.61 5.07
N GLN A 21 17.42 -6.46 4.71
CA GLN A 21 18.55 -5.87 5.43
C GLN A 21 18.11 -5.24 6.76
N GLY A 22 16.90 -4.71 6.83
CA GLY A 22 16.33 -4.09 8.03
C GLY A 22 15.76 -5.07 9.06
N GLY A 23 15.59 -6.35 8.72
CA GLY A 23 15.11 -7.38 9.65
C GLY A 23 14.38 -8.53 8.95
N THR A 24 13.46 -9.18 9.66
CA THR A 24 12.64 -10.27 9.13
C THR A 24 11.49 -9.75 8.28
N ILE A 25 11.22 -10.44 7.15
CA ILE A 25 10.09 -10.12 6.26
C ILE A 25 8.74 -10.17 6.98
N PHE A 26 8.63 -11.01 8.01
CA PHE A 26 7.43 -11.15 8.84
C PHE A 26 7.05 -9.86 9.56
N ASN A 27 8.00 -8.97 9.83
CA ASN A 27 7.72 -7.67 10.46
C ASN A 27 6.97 -6.72 9.50
N PHE A 28 6.97 -7.02 8.21
CA PHE A 28 6.32 -6.24 7.16
C PHE A 28 5.08 -6.93 6.60
N ILE A 29 4.54 -7.94 7.29
CA ILE A 29 3.31 -8.63 6.89
C ILE A 29 2.26 -8.42 7.98
N ASP A 30 1.33 -7.50 7.72
CA ASP A 30 0.14 -7.29 8.53
C ASP A 30 -1.11 -7.45 7.66
N LEU A 31 -1.92 -8.46 7.98
CA LEU A 31 -3.10 -8.83 7.19
C LEU A 31 -4.19 -7.75 7.26
N TRP A 32 -4.36 -7.10 8.41
CA TRP A 32 -5.39 -6.09 8.61
C TRP A 32 -5.05 -4.81 7.86
N ALA A 33 -3.79 -4.39 7.90
CA ALA A 33 -3.28 -3.28 7.12
C ALA A 33 -3.43 -3.53 5.61
N LEU A 34 -3.15 -4.75 5.14
CA LEU A 34 -3.39 -5.13 3.73
C LEU A 34 -4.86 -5.02 3.34
N ILE A 35 -5.78 -5.50 4.19
CA ILE A 35 -7.23 -5.43 3.95
C ILE A 35 -7.71 -3.99 3.85
N VAL A 36 -7.29 -3.14 4.79
CA VAL A 36 -7.65 -1.71 4.84
C VAL A 36 -7.24 -0.97 3.57
N VAL A 37 -6.13 -1.35 2.95
CA VAL A 37 -5.65 -0.72 1.70
C VAL A 37 -6.30 -1.33 0.47
N THR A 38 -6.36 -2.65 0.37
CA THR A 38 -6.75 -3.35 -0.87
C THR A 38 -8.24 -3.32 -1.16
N ILE A 39 -9.11 -3.45 -0.14
CA ILE A 39 -10.55 -3.45 -0.35
C ILE A 39 -11.04 -2.09 -0.89
N PRO A 40 -10.71 -0.95 -0.26
CA PRO A 40 -11.14 0.34 -0.80
C PRO A 40 -10.48 0.66 -2.15
N ALA A 41 -9.22 0.26 -2.37
CA ALA A 41 -8.58 0.39 -3.69
C ALA A 41 -9.37 -0.32 -4.79
N PHE A 42 -9.89 -1.52 -4.51
CA PHE A 42 -10.72 -2.26 -5.46
C PHE A 42 -12.06 -1.55 -5.73
N LEU A 43 -12.70 -1.00 -4.70
CA LEU A 43 -13.91 -0.19 -4.86
C LEU A 43 -13.65 1.06 -5.72
N PHE A 44 -12.52 1.74 -5.52
CA PHE A 44 -12.12 2.88 -6.34
C PHE A 44 -11.85 2.49 -7.80
N ALA A 45 -11.27 1.31 -8.05
CA ALA A 45 -11.07 0.79 -9.40
C ALA A 45 -12.39 0.47 -10.14
N MET A 46 -13.45 0.19 -9.38
CA MET A 46 -14.81 -0.01 -9.90
C MET A 46 -15.61 1.29 -9.98
N ALA A 47 -15.16 2.36 -9.32
CA ALA A 47 -15.80 3.66 -9.37
C ALA A 47 -15.50 4.35 -10.72
N GLY A 48 -16.49 4.34 -11.61
CA GLY A 48 -16.46 5.01 -12.91
C GLY A 48 -16.32 4.05 -14.10
N THR A 49 -16.92 4.41 -15.23
CA THR A 49 -16.84 3.67 -16.50
C THR A 49 -15.86 4.34 -17.45
N LYS A 50 -14.60 3.92 -17.40
CA LYS A 50 -13.53 4.33 -18.32
C LYS A 50 -12.61 3.14 -18.62
N ASP A 51 -11.76 3.32 -19.63
CA ASP A 51 -10.72 2.43 -20.13
C ASP A 51 -9.89 1.74 -19.03
N LEU A 52 -9.26 0.62 -19.37
CA LEU A 52 -8.47 -0.19 -18.43
C LEU A 52 -7.35 0.63 -17.75
N LYS A 53 -6.69 1.52 -18.48
CA LYS A 53 -5.59 2.36 -17.95
C LYS A 53 -6.11 3.29 -16.85
N THR A 54 -7.24 3.97 -17.09
CA THR A 54 -7.90 4.79 -16.06
C THR A 54 -8.31 3.97 -14.83
N ARG A 55 -8.78 2.73 -14.99
CA ARG A 55 -9.15 1.88 -13.83
C ARG A 55 -7.95 1.50 -12.97
N VAL A 56 -6.79 1.24 -13.59
CA VAL A 56 -5.54 0.97 -12.86
C VAL A 56 -5.08 2.22 -12.08
N TYR A 57 -5.22 3.41 -12.67
CA TYR A 57 -4.94 4.66 -11.97
C TYR A 57 -5.88 4.92 -10.79
N ASN A 58 -7.18 4.70 -10.97
CA ASN A 58 -8.15 4.82 -9.88
C ASN A 58 -7.85 3.83 -8.74
N PHE A 59 -7.45 2.60 -9.05
CA PHE A 59 -6.98 1.64 -8.04
C PHE A 59 -5.78 2.18 -7.26
N ALA A 60 -4.78 2.72 -7.98
CA ALA A 60 -3.55 3.26 -7.41
C ALA A 60 -3.82 4.43 -6.44
N ASP A 61 -4.67 5.36 -6.86
CA ASP A 61 -5.03 6.52 -6.03
C ASP A 61 -5.94 6.12 -4.86
N GLY A 62 -6.86 5.17 -5.09
CA GLY A 62 -7.68 4.58 -4.03
C GLY A 62 -6.85 3.88 -2.96
N ALA A 63 -5.80 3.15 -3.34
CA ALA A 63 -4.88 2.50 -2.40
C ALA A 63 -4.15 3.53 -1.52
N VAL A 64 -3.66 4.63 -2.08
CA VAL A 64 -2.98 5.68 -1.30
C VAL A 64 -3.96 6.41 -0.39
N LEU A 65 -5.16 6.75 -0.88
CA LEU A 65 -6.18 7.37 -0.05
C LEU A 65 -6.55 6.48 1.15
N ALA A 66 -6.82 5.19 0.88
CA ALA A 66 -7.17 4.22 1.90
C ALA A 66 -6.04 4.03 2.92
N ALA A 67 -4.79 4.06 2.46
CA ALA A 67 -3.62 3.96 3.32
C ALA A 67 -3.48 5.16 4.27
N TRP A 68 -3.71 6.38 3.79
CA TRP A 68 -3.72 7.56 4.66
C TRP A 68 -4.88 7.53 5.66
N ILE A 69 -6.06 7.07 5.26
CA ILE A 69 -7.19 6.85 6.18
C ILE A 69 -6.81 5.79 7.23
N GLY A 70 -6.17 4.69 6.83
CA GLY A 70 -5.67 3.65 7.72
C GLY A 70 -4.66 4.18 8.74
N LEU A 71 -3.73 5.04 8.32
CA LEU A 71 -2.81 5.73 9.23
C LEU A 71 -3.55 6.57 10.26
N LEU A 72 -4.56 7.35 9.85
CA LEU A 72 -5.33 8.18 10.77
C LEU A 72 -6.09 7.32 11.78
N ILE A 73 -6.70 6.22 11.35
CA ILE A 73 -7.37 5.26 12.23
C ILE A 73 -6.36 4.68 13.23
N GLY A 74 -5.19 4.24 12.77
CA GLY A 74 -4.13 3.71 13.63
C GLY A 74 -3.65 4.74 14.66
N ALA A 75 -3.43 5.99 14.25
CA ALA A 75 -3.04 7.07 15.15
C ALA A 75 -4.10 7.35 16.22
N ILE A 76 -5.38 7.39 15.82
CA ILE A 76 -6.52 7.57 16.74
C ILE A 76 -6.58 6.42 17.76
N MET A 77 -6.36 5.17 17.32
CA MET A 77 -6.36 4.01 18.23
C MET A 77 -5.21 4.05 19.22
N ILE A 78 -3.99 4.35 18.75
CA ILE A 78 -2.80 4.46 19.62
C ILE A 78 -3.02 5.53 20.68
N LEU A 79 -3.51 6.71 20.29
CA LEU A 79 -3.71 7.83 21.22
C LEU A 79 -4.86 7.58 22.22
N ASN A 80 -5.92 6.88 21.81
CA ASN A 80 -7.03 6.55 22.72
C ASN A 80 -6.68 5.44 23.72
N ASN A 81 -5.80 4.51 23.35
CA ASN A 81 -5.44 3.35 24.14
C ASN A 81 -4.06 3.47 24.80
N LEU A 82 -3.49 4.68 24.83
CA LEU A 82 -2.16 4.91 25.39
C LEU A 82 -2.19 4.76 26.91
N ASP A 83 -1.62 3.67 27.41
CA ASP A 83 -1.35 3.47 28.83
C ASP A 83 0.03 4.04 29.18
N PHE A 84 0.05 5.13 29.96
CA PHE A 84 1.28 5.83 30.34
C PHE A 84 2.22 5.00 31.23
N ASP A 85 1.73 3.91 31.83
CA ASP A 85 2.56 3.06 32.67
C ASP A 85 3.39 2.05 31.84
N ASN A 86 2.91 1.64 30.65
CA ASN A 86 3.55 0.60 29.81
C ASN A 86 3.69 0.97 28.32
N TRP A 87 3.58 2.25 27.96
CA TRP A 87 3.56 2.71 26.56
C TRP A 87 4.78 2.29 25.73
N GLN A 88 5.95 2.11 26.36
CA GLN A 88 7.22 1.85 25.67
C GLN A 88 7.20 0.54 24.88
N GLU A 89 6.54 -0.50 25.41
CA GLU A 89 6.48 -1.83 24.78
C GLU A 89 5.41 -1.89 23.69
N ALA A 90 4.32 -1.14 23.85
CA ALA A 90 3.18 -1.17 22.93
C ALA A 90 3.31 -0.18 21.76
N LEU A 91 3.99 0.95 21.96
CA LEU A 91 4.01 2.04 20.97
C LEU A 91 4.79 1.65 19.70
N GLY A 92 5.94 1.00 19.86
CA GLY A 92 6.80 0.61 18.73
C GLY A 92 6.06 -0.27 17.71
N PRO A 93 5.50 -1.43 18.12
CA PRO A 93 4.73 -2.31 17.23
C PRO A 93 3.51 -1.61 16.62
N ALA A 94 2.77 -0.80 17.40
CA ALA A 94 1.59 -0.11 16.90
C ALA A 94 1.94 0.95 15.84
N CYS A 95 3.01 1.73 16.06
CA CYS A 95 3.54 2.66 15.06
C CYS A 95 4.05 1.93 13.82
N ALA A 96 4.66 0.75 13.95
CA ALA A 96 5.09 -0.06 12.82
C ALA A 96 3.89 -0.45 11.95
N VAL A 97 2.83 -1.03 12.53
CA VAL A 97 1.61 -1.41 11.79
C VAL A 97 0.95 -0.19 11.14
N MET A 98 0.86 0.93 11.87
CA MET A 98 0.35 2.19 11.33
C MET A 98 1.14 2.66 10.09
N LEU A 99 2.48 2.60 10.12
CA LEU A 99 3.31 2.98 8.98
C LEU A 99 3.28 1.96 7.85
N LEU A 100 3.09 0.66 8.15
CA LEU A 100 2.92 -0.38 7.13
C LEU A 100 1.71 -0.12 6.24
N THR A 101 0.61 0.43 6.79
CA THR A 101 -0.56 0.81 5.96
C THR A 101 -0.17 1.78 4.84
N VAL A 102 0.57 2.84 5.17
CA VAL A 102 1.06 3.84 4.21
C VAL A 102 2.03 3.23 3.21
N PHE A 103 2.93 2.38 3.69
CA PHE A 103 3.88 1.66 2.86
C PHE A 103 3.17 0.81 1.80
N TYR A 104 2.15 0.04 2.18
CA TYR A 104 1.36 -0.79 1.24
C TYR A 104 0.62 0.05 0.20
N GLY A 105 0.00 1.17 0.61
CA GLY A 105 -0.70 2.06 -0.34
C GLY A 105 0.23 2.60 -1.43
N HIS A 106 1.40 3.09 -1.03
CA HIS A 106 2.39 3.62 -1.98
C HIS A 106 3.01 2.51 -2.83
N MET A 107 3.21 1.32 -2.25
CA MET A 107 3.70 0.16 -2.99
C MET A 107 2.76 -0.25 -4.11
N LEU A 108 1.46 -0.37 -3.80
CA LEU A 108 0.45 -0.64 -4.79
C LEU A 108 0.38 0.46 -5.85
N LYS A 109 0.42 1.74 -5.45
CA LYS A 109 0.42 2.85 -6.40
C LYS A 109 1.61 2.80 -7.36
N ALA A 110 2.81 2.54 -6.86
CA ALA A 110 4.01 2.47 -7.69
C ALA A 110 3.95 1.30 -8.69
N VAL A 111 3.49 0.13 -8.26
CA VAL A 111 3.29 -1.03 -9.16
C VAL A 111 2.23 -0.72 -10.21
N CYS A 112 1.09 -0.15 -9.81
CA CYS A 112 0.01 0.21 -10.72
C CYS A 112 0.42 1.27 -11.74
N PHE A 113 1.19 2.28 -11.32
CA PHE A 113 1.75 3.29 -12.23
C PHE A 113 2.64 2.66 -13.30
N LEU A 114 3.58 1.79 -12.90
CA LEU A 114 4.47 1.09 -13.82
C LEU A 114 3.71 0.19 -14.80
N ILE A 115 2.64 -0.47 -14.35
CA ILE A 115 1.78 -1.28 -15.21
C ILE A 115 1.00 -0.40 -16.19
N ALA A 116 0.34 0.66 -15.69
CA ALA A 116 -0.55 1.53 -16.47
C ALA A 116 0.19 2.23 -17.62
N GLU A 117 1.42 2.68 -17.40
CA GLU A 117 2.25 3.32 -18.44
C GLU A 117 2.74 2.36 -19.52
N ASN A 118 2.71 1.05 -19.25
CA ASN A 118 3.11 0.03 -20.22
C ASN A 118 1.91 -0.70 -20.85
N LEU A 119 0.67 -0.29 -20.54
CA LEU A 119 -0.53 -0.81 -21.20
C LEU A 119 -0.65 -0.25 -22.63
N PRO A 120 -1.07 -1.08 -23.61
CA PRO A 120 -1.36 -0.58 -24.96
C PRO A 120 -2.50 0.43 -24.90
N GLU A 121 -2.37 1.56 -25.59
CA GLU A 121 -3.48 2.50 -25.70
C GLU A 121 -4.61 1.83 -26.48
N GLU A 122 -5.78 1.74 -25.84
CA GLU A 122 -6.98 1.24 -26.48
C GLU A 122 -7.38 2.28 -27.54
N LYS A 123 -7.23 1.91 -28.82
CA LYS A 123 -7.67 2.77 -29.94
C LYS A 123 -9.18 2.93 -29.83
N SER A 124 -9.61 4.11 -29.35
CA SER A 124 -10.97 4.62 -29.47
C SER A 124 -11.44 4.67 -30.92
#